data_AF-A0A931VQH1-F1
#
_entry.id   AF-A0A931VQH1-F1
#
_cell.length_a   1.000
_cell.length_b   1.000
_cell.length_c   1.000
_cell.angle_alpha   90.00
_cell.angle_beta   90.00
_cell.angle_gamma   90.00
#
_symmetry.space_group_name_H-M   'P 1'
#
loop_
_entity.id
_entity.type
_entity.pdbx_description
1 polymer ?
#
loop_
_entity_poly.entity_id
_entity_poly.type
_entity_poly.pdbx_seq_one_letter_code
_entity_poly.pdbx_strand_id
1 'polypeptide(L)' 'MKIAVTGAFSYSGKYAAQRLLVRGEEVVTLTGHPNRPDPFNGKVKTY' A
#
# COMPACT_ATOMS: atom_id res chain seq x y z
N MET A 1 13.41 3.19 -3.84
CA MET A 1 12.79 3.18 -5.19
C MET A 1 11.28 3.34 -4.99
N LYS A 2 10.50 3.84 -5.96
CA LYS A 2 9.03 3.92 -5.76
C LYS A 2 8.37 2.60 -6.19
N ILE A 3 7.80 1.85 -5.25
CA ILE A 3 7.23 0.52 -5.49
C ILE A 3 5.69 0.61 -5.50
N ALA A 4 5.08 0.10 -6.57
CA ALA A 4 3.63 -0.03 -6.66
C ALA A 4 3.18 -1.42 -6.23
N VAL A 5 2.17 -1.49 -5.35
CA VAL A 5 1.49 -2.73 -4.96
C VAL A 5 0.03 -2.64 -5.40
N THR A 6 -0.39 -3.49 -6.32
CA THR A 6 -1.81 -3.55 -6.69
C THR A 6 -2.62 -4.09 -5.51
N GLY A 7 -3.58 -3.30 -5.03
CA GLY A 7 -4.43 -3.65 -3.90
C GLY A 7 -3.67 -3.75 -2.57
N ALA A 8 -2.84 -2.78 -2.21
CA ALA A 8 -2.14 -2.75 -0.92
C ALA A 8 -3.09 -2.77 0.30
N PHE A 9 -4.34 -2.35 0.16
CA PHE A 9 -5.33 -2.38 1.25
C PHE A 9 -6.13 -3.70 1.27
N SER A 10 -5.82 -4.65 0.38
CA SER A 10 -6.46 -5.96 0.34
C SER A 10 -5.94 -6.88 1.45
N TYR A 11 -6.61 -8.02 1.60
CA TYR A 11 -6.26 -9.03 2.61
C TYR A 11 -4.78 -9.43 2.57
N SER A 12 -4.26 -9.76 1.38
CA SER A 12 -2.86 -10.17 1.20
C SER A 12 -1.94 -8.97 0.92
N GLY A 13 -2.40 -8.00 0.14
CA GLY A 13 -1.59 -6.87 -0.29
C GLY A 13 -1.05 -6.04 0.88
N LYS A 14 -1.80 -5.97 1.99
CA LYS A 14 -1.36 -5.22 3.19
C LYS A 14 -0.06 -5.76 3.77
N TYR A 15 0.16 -7.07 3.72
CA TYR A 15 1.37 -7.67 4.26
C TYR A 15 2.58 -7.49 3.33
N ALA A 16 2.36 -7.39 2.02
CA ALA A 16 3.41 -7.05 1.06
C ALA A 16 3.86 -5.59 1.26
N ALA A 17 2.90 -4.66 1.27
CA ALA A 17 3.16 -3.24 1.49
C ALA A 17 3.80 -2.98 2.87
N GLN A 18 3.34 -3.63 3.94
CA GLN A 18 3.94 -3.49 5.27
C GLN A 18 5.44 -3.89 5.28
N ARG A 19 5.81 -4.98 4.62
CA ARG A 19 7.22 -5.41 4.56
C ARG A 19 8.09 -4.44 3.78
N LEU A 20 7.57 -3.85 2.72
CA LEU A 20 8.27 -2.82 1.94
C LEU A 20 8.46 -1.54 2.77
N LEU A 21 7.41 -1.10 3.48
CA LEU A 21 7.49 0.05 4.38
C LEU A 21 8.50 -0.17 5.51
N VAL A 22 8.55 -1.35 6.12
CA VAL A 22 9.54 -1.69 7.17
C VAL A 22 10.98 -1.65 6.62
N ARG A 23 11.17 -1.94 5.33
CA ARG A 23 12.47 -1.83 4.66
C ARG A 23 12.84 -0.38 4.29
N GLY A 24 11.97 0.59 4.55
CA GLY A 24 12.20 2.00 4.22
C GLY A 24 11.88 2.35 2.76
N GLU A 25 11.18 1.49 2.03
CA GLU A 25 10.79 1.77 0.66
C GLU A 25 9.55 2.67 0.60
N GLU A 26 9.47 3.50 -0.44
CA GLU A 26 8.27 4.27 -0.74
C GLU A 26 7.25 3.39 -1.48
N VAL A 27 6.03 3.29 -0.95
CA VAL A 27 4.99 2.42 -1.49
C VAL A 27 3.77 3.22 -1.93
N VAL A 28 3.24 2.87 -3.10
CA VAL A 28 1.93 3.33 -3.60
C VAL A 28 1.04 2.15 -3.92
N THR A 29 -0.28 2.34 -3.89
CA THR A 29 -1.24 1.30 -4.24
C THR A 29 -2.04 1.64 -5.47
N LEU A 30 -2.08 0.72 -6.43
CA LEU A 30 -3.05 0.77 -7.53
C LEU A 30 -4.34 0.12 -7.04
N THR A 31 -5.46 0.83 -7.05
CA THR A 31 -6.73 0.32 -6.50
C THR A 31 -7.96 0.85 -7.25
N GLY A 32 -8.89 -0.04 -7.60
CA GLY A 32 -10.22 0.36 -8.06
C GLY A 32 -11.16 0.84 -6.94
N HIS A 33 -10.71 0.79 -5.68
CA HIS A 33 -11.49 1.17 -4.50
C HIS A 33 -10.65 2.08 -3.60
N PRO A 34 -10.50 3.38 -3.94
CA PRO A 34 -9.63 4.30 -3.20
C PRO A 34 -10.15 4.62 -1.79
N ASN A 35 -11.46 4.51 -1.55
CA ASN A 35 -12.11 4.85 -0.28
C ASN A 35 -12.10 3.70 0.76
N ARG A 36 -11.32 2.65 0.55
CA ARG A 36 -11.18 1.59 1.57
C ARG A 36 -10.47 2.12 2.81
N PRO A 37 -10.76 1.58 4.01
CA PRO A 37 -9.97 1.86 5.20
C PRO A 37 -8.49 1.65 4.92
N ASP A 38 -7.69 2.68 5.15
CA ASP A 38 -6.25 2.65 4.95
C ASP A 38 -5.56 2.07 6.20
N PRO A 39 -4.96 0.86 6.12
CA PRO A 39 -4.26 0.26 7.26
C PRO A 39 -2.88 0.91 7.53
N PHE A 40 -2.45 1.87 6.71
CA PHE A 40 -1.13 2.50 6.76
C PHE A 40 -1.13 3.97 7.17
N ASN A 41 -2.26 4.51 7.61
CA ASN A 41 -2.39 5.89 8.12
C ASN A 41 -1.78 6.93 7.16
N GLY A 42 -2.06 6.82 5.87
CA GLY A 42 -1.61 7.74 4.82
C GLY A 42 -0.19 7.49 4.30
N LYS A 43 0.55 6.51 4.84
CA LYS A 43 1.91 6.19 4.36
C LYS A 43 1.92 5.57 2.96
N VAL A 44 0.80 5.01 2.51
CA VAL A 44 0.64 4.45 1.16
C VAL A 44 -0.37 5.27 0.39
N LYS A 45 0.09 5.98 -0.65
CA LYS A 45 -0.80 6.77 -1.50
C LYS A 45 -1.59 5.88 -2.45
N THR A 46 -2.88 6.16 -2.60
CA THR A 46 -3.77 5.49 -3.55
C THR A 46 -3.68 6.12 -4.94
N TYR A 47 -3.65 5.29 -5.97
CA TYR A 47 -3.71 5.62 -7.39
C TYR A 47 -4.72 4.73 -8.10
#